data_AF-A0A924NAH6-F1
#
_entry.id   AF-A0A924NAH6-F1
#
_cell.length_a   1.000
_cell.length_b   1.000
_cell.length_c   1.000
_cell.angle_alpha   90.00
_cell.angle_beta   90.00
_cell.angle_gamma   90.00
#
_symmetry.space_group_name_H-M   'P 1'
#
loop_
_entity.id
_entity.type
_entity.pdbx_description
1 polymer ?
#
loop_
_entity_poly.entity_id
_entity_poly.type
_entity_poly.pdbx_seq_one_letter_code
_entity_poly.pdbx_strand_id
1 'polypeptide(L)' 'MPRSGPRAVRTYRDAFKRTAVRLSQQPGMLVKTVASALEIHPFMLSKWRKDARDGRLRG' A
#
# COMPACT_ATOMS: atom_id res chain seq x y z
N MET A 1 13.80 -8.18 -31.74
CA MET A 1 13.28 -8.60 -30.42
C MET A 1 12.85 -7.36 -29.65
N PRO A 2 11.58 -7.23 -29.20
CA PRO A 2 11.19 -6.08 -28.40
C PRO A 2 11.79 -6.26 -27.00
N ARG A 3 12.79 -5.44 -26.67
CA ARG A 3 13.26 -5.31 -25.28
C ARG A 3 12.12 -4.70 -24.49
N SER A 4 11.48 -5.49 -23.62
CA SER A 4 10.57 -4.99 -22.60
C SER A 4 11.32 -3.94 -21.78
N GLY A 5 11.15 -2.66 -22.14
CA GLY A 5 11.66 -1.55 -21.35
C GLY A 5 11.14 -1.66 -19.91
N PRO A 6 11.86 -1.12 -18.92
CA PRO A 6 11.46 -1.25 -17.53
C PRO A 6 10.02 -0.76 -17.40
N ARG A 7 9.10 -1.66 -17.06
CA ARG A 7 7.73 -1.29 -16.72
C ARG A 7 7.86 -0.24 -15.64
N ALA A 8 7.43 0.99 -15.93
CA ALA A 8 7.36 2.03 -14.93
C ALA A 8 6.41 1.54 -13.84
N VAL A 9 6.96 0.93 -12.79
CA VAL A 9 6.21 0.55 -11.61
C VAL A 9 5.76 1.89 -11.05
N ARG A 10 4.45 2.16 -11.11
CA ARG A 10 3.87 3.32 -10.43
C ARG A 10 4.12 3.11 -8.93
N THR A 11 5.24 3.64 -8.46
CA THR A 11 5.63 3.53 -7.06
C THR A 11 4.75 4.49 -6.26
N TYR A 12 4.00 3.94 -5.30
CA TYR A 12 3.29 4.76 -4.33
C TYR A 12 4.30 5.41 -3.40
N ARG A 13 4.13 6.72 -3.16
CA ARG A 13 4.96 7.45 -2.19
C ARG A 13 4.80 6.83 -0.81
N ASP A 14 5.88 6.80 -0.02
CA ASP A 14 5.85 6.19 1.32
C ASP A 14 4.89 6.91 2.27
N ALA A 15 4.72 8.22 2.11
CA ALA A 15 3.66 8.99 2.79
C ALA A 15 2.25 8.43 2.51
N PHE A 16 1.96 8.05 1.25
CA PHE A 16 0.67 7.47 0.88
C PHE A 16 0.46 6.10 1.53
N LYS A 17 1.49 5.24 1.50
CA LYS A 17 1.45 3.92 2.14
C LYS A 17 1.21 4.05 3.65
N ARG A 18 1.87 5.01 4.32
CA ARG A 18 1.70 5.26 5.76
C ARG A 18 0.29 5.73 6.09
N THR A 19 -0.28 6.66 5.32
CA THR A 19 -1.66 7.11 5.52
C THR A 19 -2.64 5.96 5.36
N ALA A 20 -2.49 5.15 4.31
CA ALA A 20 -3.32 3.98 4.07
C ALA A 20 -3.24 2.97 5.23
N VAL A 21 -2.03 2.70 5.73
CA VAL A 21 -1.83 1.79 6.86
C VAL A 21 -2.40 2.35 8.17
N ARG A 22 -2.26 3.66 8.43
CA ARG A 22 -2.84 4.33 9.60
C ARG A 22 -4.37 4.26 9.59
N LEU A 23 -4.99 4.46 8.43
CA LEU A 23 -6.43 4.27 8.23
C LEU A 23 -6.81 2.81 8.52
N SER A 24 -6.11 1.84 7.92
CA SER A 24 -6.40 0.42 8.12
C SER A 24 -6.21 -0.12 9.55
N GLN A 25 -5.50 0.61 10.41
CA GLN A 25 -5.29 0.27 11.81
C GLN A 25 -6.40 0.78 12.72
N GLN A 26 -7.37 1.54 12.21
CA GLN A 26 -8.53 1.97 12.98
C GLN A 26 -9.37 0.75 13.42
N PRO A 27 -9.82 0.69 14.68
CA PRO A 27 -10.59 -0.43 15.20
C PRO A 27 -11.91 -0.58 14.42
N GLY A 28 -12.21 -1.80 13.99
CA GLY A 28 -13.42 -2.11 13.20
C GLY A 28 -13.30 -1.78 11.70
N MET A 29 -12.17 -1.23 11.24
CA MET A 29 -12.02 -0.89 9.82
C MET A 29 -11.54 -2.09 8.99
N LEU A 30 -12.26 -2.38 7.90
CA LEU A 30 -11.91 -3.44 6.98
C LEU A 30 -10.86 -2.96 5.97
N VAL A 31 -9.85 -3.79 5.73
CA VAL A 31 -8.83 -3.57 4.69
C VAL A 31 -9.46 -3.35 3.32
N LYS A 32 -10.55 -4.06 3.00
CA LYS A 32 -11.29 -3.92 1.74
C LYS A 32 -11.88 -2.51 1.58
N THR A 33 -12.48 -1.96 2.63
CA THR A 33 -13.11 -0.63 2.61
C THR A 33 -12.08 0.48 2.36
N VAL A 34 -10.94 0.42 3.06
CA VAL A 34 -9.84 1.38 2.86
C VAL A 34 -9.24 1.26 1.47
N ALA A 35 -9.08 0.02 0.98
CA ALA A 35 -8.54 -0.23 -0.34
C ALA A 35 -9.47 0.31 -1.44
N SER A 36 -10.77 0.11 -1.32
CA SER A 36 -11.77 0.69 -2.22
C SER A 36 -11.77 2.22 -2.18
N ALA A 37 -11.67 2.83 -0.99
CA ALA A 37 -11.63 4.29 -0.85
C ALA A 37 -10.37 4.94 -1.43
N LEU A 38 -9.26 4.21 -1.45
CA LEU A 38 -7.97 4.66 -2.00
C LEU A 38 -7.74 4.19 -3.44
N GLU A 39 -8.72 3.52 -4.04
CA GLU A 39 -8.64 2.90 -5.37
C GLU A 39 -7.39 2.01 -5.55
N ILE A 40 -7.01 1.30 -4.49
CA ILE A 40 -5.90 0.35 -4.48
C ILE A 40 -6.40 -1.08 -4.30
N HIS A 41 -5.59 -2.04 -4.74
CA HIS A 41 -5.90 -3.44 -4.50
C HIS A 41 -5.72 -3.78 -2.99
N PRO A 42 -6.67 -4.49 -2.34
CA PRO A 42 -6.60 -4.79 -0.90
C PRO A 42 -5.35 -5.59 -0.50
N PHE A 43 -4.79 -6.37 -1.42
CA PHE A 43 -3.51 -7.05 -1.22
C PHE A 43 -2.35 -6.08 -0.95
N MET A 44 -2.31 -4.92 -1.62
CA MET A 44 -1.26 -3.92 -1.39
C MET A 44 -1.33 -3.36 0.02
N LEU A 45 -2.55 -3.12 0.51
CA LEU A 45 -2.75 -2.61 1.86
C LEU A 45 -2.34 -3.64 2.94
N SER A 46 -2.65 -4.92 2.73
CA SER A 46 -2.17 -6.00 3.59
C SER A 46 -0.64 -6.09 3.61
N LYS A 47 0.00 -5.95 2.44
CA LYS A 47 1.47 -5.90 2.33
C LYS A 47 2.04 -4.72 3.12
N TRP A 48 1.46 -3.51 2.95
CA TRP A 48 1.92 -2.33 3.68
C TRP A 48 1.69 -2.40 5.18
N ARG A 49 0.63 -3.06 5.67
CA ARG A 49 0.45 -3.33 7.11
C ARG A 49 1.59 -4.18 7.66
N LYS A 50 2.02 -5.19 6.89
CA LYS A 50 3.17 -6.02 7.24
C LYS A 50 4.47 -5.21 7.23
N ASP A 51 4.71 -4.42 6.18
CA ASP A 51 5.89 -3.53 6.11
C ASP A 51 5.90 -2.47 7.24
N ALA A 52 4.74 -1.97 7.68
CA ALA A 52 4.65 -1.04 8.81
C ALA A 52 5.02 -1.71 10.13
N ARG A 53 4.55 -2.94 10.35
CA ARG A 53 4.87 -3.74 11.54
C ARG A 53 6.34 -4.14 11.57
N ASP A 54 6.93 -4.42 10.41
CA ASP A 54 8.36 -4.73 10.23
C ASP A 54 9.26 -3.48 10.32
N GLY A 55 8.66 -2.27 10.39
CA GLY A 55 9.39 -1.01 10.43
C GLY A 55 10.01 -0.59 9.09
N ARG A 56 9.68 -1.28 7.99
CA ARG A 56 10.16 -0.96 6.62
C ARG A 56 9.56 0.29 6.02
N LEU A 57 8.44 0.77 6.55
CA LEU A 57 7.83 2.06 6.17
C LEU A 57 8.46 3.27 6.90
N ARG A 58 9.66 3.10 7.47
CA ARG A 58 10.49 4.17 8.03
C ARG A 58 11.35 4.80 6.92
N GLY A 59 10.80 5.78 6.22
CA GLY A 59 11.51 6.54 5.17
C GLY A 59 10.65 6.73 3.93
#